data_AF-A0A291IE29-F1
#
_entry.id   AF-A0A291IE29-F1
#
_cell.length_a   1.000
_cell.length_b   1.000
_cell.length_c   1.000
_cell.angle_alpha   90.00
_cell.angle_beta   90.00
_cell.angle_gamma   90.00
#
_symmetry.space_group_name_H-M   'P 1'
#
loop_
_entity.id
_entity.type
_entity.pdbx_description
1 polymer ?
#
loop_
_entity_poly.entity_id
_entity_poly.type
_entity_poly.pdbx_seq_one_letter_code
_entity_poly.pdbx_strand_id
1 'polypeptide(L)'
;MSATVAPQVQSMRAALSDGNWVGRIVDVFYAKMLDDYRINRFFCNCPAAEQAAALKAYLKAYAGNFNSKDETVLAALDHYFTVAFARNNAKPGGNDFAFLPDTASGRDSGTATLLCPAHGFLVKLGLDDFHYDIVIEHLGAALQQLNVADDLAYQMLALAEKGRNGLLARAGKSNRIG
;
A
#
# COMPACT_ATOMS: atom_id res chain seq x y z
N MET A 1 -12.43 -12.23 30.07
CA MET A 1 -12.39 -10.76 30.25
C MET A 1 -12.15 -10.16 28.87
N SER A 2 -13.22 -9.83 28.14
CA SER A 2 -13.13 -9.33 26.78
C SER A 2 -12.64 -7.89 26.81
N ALA A 3 -11.45 -7.62 26.29
CA ALA A 3 -10.96 -6.27 26.12
C ALA A 3 -11.92 -5.53 25.18
N THR A 4 -12.64 -4.54 25.72
CA THR A 4 -13.50 -3.65 24.93
C THR A 4 -12.60 -2.89 23.97
N VAL A 5 -12.58 -3.32 22.71
CA VAL A 5 -11.93 -2.59 21.63
C VAL A 5 -12.58 -1.20 21.58
N ALA A 6 -11.77 -0.14 21.60
CA ALA A 6 -12.27 1.23 21.64
C ALA A 6 -13.28 1.46 20.48
N PRO A 7 -14.39 2.21 20.70
CA PRO A 7 -15.47 2.37 19.71
C PRO A 7 -14.99 2.82 18.31
N GLN A 8 -13.96 3.66 18.29
CA GLN A 8 -13.26 4.13 17.09
C GLN A 8 -12.58 3.01 16.27
N VAL A 9 -11.96 2.02 16.93
CA VAL A 9 -11.36 0.88 16.22
C VAL A 9 -12.44 -0.04 15.64
N GLN A 10 -13.62 -0.09 16.28
CA GLN A 10 -14.76 -0.86 15.79
C GLN A 10 -15.40 -0.21 14.55
N SER A 11 -15.54 1.12 14.52
CA SER A 11 -16.05 1.84 13.35
C SER A 11 -15.11 1.75 12.15
N MET A 12 -13.80 1.86 12.37
CA MET A 12 -12.80 1.65 11.32
C MET A 12 -12.85 0.21 10.77
N ARG A 13 -12.97 -0.80 11.64
CA ARG A 13 -13.08 -2.21 11.21
C ARG A 13 -14.32 -2.46 10.36
N ALA A 14 -15.47 -1.91 10.79
CA ALA A 14 -16.72 -2.01 10.04
C ALA A 14 -16.61 -1.33 8.67
N ALA A 15 -16.03 -0.13 8.62
CA ALA A 15 -15.82 0.60 7.37
C ALA A 15 -14.89 -0.14 6.40
N LEU A 16 -13.79 -0.73 6.90
CA LEU A 16 -12.86 -1.51 6.09
C LEU A 16 -13.43 -2.87 5.63
N SER A 17 -14.48 -3.35 6.28
CA SER A 17 -15.17 -4.60 5.93
C SER A 17 -16.27 -4.39 4.88
N ASP A 18 -16.71 -3.15 4.64
CA ASP A 18 -17.64 -2.83 3.55
C ASP A 18 -16.89 -2.79 2.21
N GLY A 19 -16.91 -3.93 1.51
CA GLY A 19 -16.21 -4.08 0.23
C GLY A 19 -16.70 -3.15 -0.88
N ASN A 20 -17.96 -2.69 -0.84
CA ASN A 20 -18.46 -1.73 -1.84
C ASN A 20 -17.88 -0.34 -1.57
N TRP A 21 -17.95 0.09 -0.31
CA TRP A 21 -17.47 1.39 0.11
C TRP A 21 -15.95 1.53 -0.02
N VAL A 22 -15.18 0.53 0.45
CA VAL A 22 -13.73 0.47 0.25
C VAL A 22 -13.37 0.43 -1.23
N GLY A 23 -14.12 -0.34 -2.03
CA GLY A 23 -13.94 -0.39 -3.48
C GLY A 23 -14.02 0.99 -4.14
N ARG A 24 -15.03 1.80 -3.75
CA ARG A 24 -15.21 3.16 -4.27
C ARG A 24 -14.09 4.11 -3.85
N ILE A 25 -13.62 4.03 -2.59
CA ILE A 25 -12.47 4.81 -2.13
C ILE A 25 -11.25 4.48 -2.96
N VAL A 26 -10.97 3.18 -3.14
CA VAL A 26 -9.84 2.73 -3.95
C VAL A 26 -9.93 3.26 -5.37
N ASP A 27 -11.09 3.21 -6.01
CA ASP A 27 -11.26 3.69 -7.40
C ASP A 27 -10.97 5.19 -7.53
N VAL A 28 -11.53 6.01 -6.63
CA VAL A 28 -11.29 7.46 -6.62
C VAL A 28 -9.83 7.78 -6.32
N PHE A 29 -9.25 7.10 -5.32
CA PHE A 29 -7.86 7.25 -4.94
C PHE A 29 -6.91 6.89 -6.09
N TYR A 30 -7.15 5.77 -6.77
CA TYR A 30 -6.33 5.33 -7.89
C TYR A 30 -6.39 6.29 -9.09
N ALA A 31 -7.59 6.78 -9.41
CA ALA A 31 -7.75 7.76 -10.49
C ALA A 31 -6.88 9.01 -10.23
N LYS A 32 -6.86 9.51 -8.99
CA LYS A 32 -6.04 10.66 -8.59
C LYS A 32 -4.54 10.37 -8.68
N MET A 33 -4.09 9.18 -8.24
CA MET A 33 -2.67 8.83 -8.29
C MET A 33 -2.13 8.72 -9.73
N LEU A 34 -2.93 8.19 -10.65
CA LEU A 34 -2.51 8.03 -12.04
C LEU A 34 -2.53 9.34 -12.83
N ASP A 35 -3.40 10.29 -12.45
CA ASP A 35 -3.47 11.63 -13.05
C ASP A 35 -2.30 12.54 -12.60
N ASP A 36 -1.68 12.23 -11.46
CA ASP A 36 -0.60 13.05 -10.90
C ASP A 36 0.78 12.68 -11.46
N TYR A 37 1.34 13.56 -12.29
CA TYR A 37 2.66 13.40 -12.91
C TYR A 37 3.82 13.20 -11.91
N ARG A 38 3.66 13.62 -10.65
CA ARG A 38 4.70 13.51 -9.62
C ARG A 38 4.93 12.07 -9.19
N ILE A 39 3.88 11.24 -9.24
CA ILE A 39 3.92 9.83 -8.80
C ILE A 39 3.55 8.82 -9.89
N ASN A 40 2.84 9.22 -10.95
CA ASN A 40 2.41 8.28 -12.00
C ASN A 40 3.58 7.58 -12.71
N ARG A 41 4.77 8.20 -12.76
CA ARG A 41 6.01 7.66 -13.34
C ARG A 41 6.49 6.33 -12.73
N PHE A 42 6.01 6.00 -11.53
CA PHE A 42 6.34 4.76 -10.85
C PHE A 42 5.42 3.60 -11.24
N PHE A 43 4.19 3.90 -11.66
CA PHE A 43 3.18 2.89 -11.98
C PHE A 43 3.45 2.23 -13.33
N CYS A 44 2.93 1.01 -13.53
CA CYS A 44 2.96 0.37 -14.85
C CYS A 44 1.88 0.90 -15.81
N ASN A 45 2.10 0.64 -17.10
CA ASN A 45 1.15 0.93 -18.19
C ASN A 45 -0.03 -0.05 -18.24
N CYS A 46 -0.12 -0.96 -17.28
CA CYS A 46 -1.22 -1.90 -17.07
C CYS A 46 -2.54 -1.13 -16.79
N PRO A 47 -3.72 -1.66 -17.14
CA PRO A 47 -4.99 -0.95 -16.94
C PRO A 47 -5.22 -0.56 -15.47
N ALA A 48 -5.66 0.68 -15.23
CA ALA A 48 -5.94 1.20 -13.88
C ALA A 48 -6.88 0.29 -13.07
N ALA A 49 -7.84 -0.33 -13.75
CA ALA A 49 -8.79 -1.27 -13.13
C ALA A 49 -8.11 -2.53 -12.56
N GLU A 50 -7.07 -3.04 -13.22
CA GLU A 50 -6.32 -4.21 -12.75
C GLU A 50 -5.45 -3.86 -11.54
N GLN A 51 -4.80 -2.70 -11.59
CA GLN A 51 -4.01 -2.17 -10.47
C GLN A 51 -4.88 -1.92 -9.24
N ALA A 52 -6.02 -1.26 -9.42
CA ALA A 52 -7.00 -1.00 -8.37
C ALA A 52 -7.60 -2.30 -7.81
N ALA A 53 -7.88 -3.30 -8.66
CA ALA A 53 -8.37 -4.60 -8.21
C ALA A 53 -7.37 -5.30 -7.28
N ALA A 54 -6.07 -5.22 -7.58
CA ALA A 54 -5.04 -5.78 -6.71
C ALA A 54 -4.97 -5.07 -5.34
N LEU A 55 -5.11 -3.74 -5.30
CA LEU A 55 -5.19 -2.99 -4.03
C LEU A 55 -6.44 -3.38 -3.22
N LYS A 56 -7.59 -3.53 -3.88
CA LYS A 56 -8.84 -4.00 -3.23
C LYS A 56 -8.67 -5.40 -2.64
N ALA A 57 -7.98 -6.30 -3.34
CA ALA A 57 -7.71 -7.64 -2.85
C ALA A 57 -6.83 -7.62 -1.59
N TYR A 58 -5.79 -6.80 -1.56
CA TYR A 58 -4.97 -6.58 -0.37
C TYR A 58 -5.78 -6.03 0.81
N LEU A 59 -6.58 -4.98 0.59
CA LEU A 59 -7.40 -4.39 1.65
C LEU A 59 -8.43 -5.38 2.19
N LYS A 60 -9.02 -6.22 1.34
CA LYS A 60 -9.92 -7.29 1.76
C LYS A 60 -9.21 -8.33 2.63
N ALA A 61 -8.00 -8.75 2.24
CA ALA A 61 -7.20 -9.68 3.05
C ALA A 61 -6.87 -9.06 4.41
N TYR A 62 -6.42 -7.80 4.42
CA TYR A 62 -6.12 -7.07 5.65
C TYR A 62 -7.34 -6.88 6.56
N ALA A 63 -8.51 -6.56 6.00
CA ALA A 63 -9.75 -6.40 6.76
C ALA A 63 -10.24 -7.72 7.41
N GLY A 64 -9.80 -8.88 6.92
CA GLY A 64 -10.17 -10.17 7.50
C GLY A 64 -9.56 -10.44 8.87
N ASN A 65 -8.31 -10.01 9.09
CA ASN A 65 -7.55 -10.35 10.29
C ASN A 65 -6.84 -9.16 10.98
N PHE A 66 -6.79 -7.98 10.33
CA PHE A 66 -6.08 -6.79 10.77
C PHE A 66 -4.62 -7.04 11.16
N ASN A 67 -4.00 -8.05 10.56
CA ASN A 67 -2.63 -8.46 10.83
C ASN A 67 -1.78 -8.21 9.59
N SER A 68 -1.00 -7.14 9.61
CA SER A 68 -0.11 -6.79 8.49
C SER A 68 1.05 -7.77 8.29
N LYS A 69 1.28 -8.69 9.22
CA LYS A 69 2.31 -9.72 9.15
C LYS A 69 1.76 -11.09 8.76
N ASP A 70 0.45 -11.20 8.55
CA ASP A 70 -0.17 -12.43 8.09
C ASP A 70 0.32 -12.78 6.68
N GLU A 71 0.57 -14.06 6.43
CA GLU A 71 1.13 -14.55 5.17
C GLU A 71 0.21 -14.24 3.97
N THR A 72 -1.10 -14.35 4.15
CA THR A 72 -2.08 -14.06 3.09
C THR A 72 -2.10 -12.56 2.78
N VAL A 73 -2.01 -11.72 3.83
CA VAL A 73 -1.93 -10.27 3.69
C VAL A 73 -0.65 -9.84 2.99
N LEU A 74 0.49 -10.42 3.37
CA LEU A 74 1.79 -10.15 2.75
C LEU A 74 1.83 -10.62 1.29
N ALA A 75 1.27 -11.79 0.98
CA ALA A 75 1.16 -12.29 -0.39
C ALA A 75 0.27 -11.39 -1.26
N ALA A 76 -0.86 -10.90 -0.72
CA ALA A 76 -1.72 -9.95 -1.42
C ALA A 76 -1.03 -8.59 -1.62
N LEU A 77 -0.22 -8.15 -0.67
CA LEU A 77 0.58 -6.93 -0.77
C LEU A 77 1.66 -7.06 -1.84
N ASP A 78 2.38 -8.18 -1.87
CA ASP A 78 3.40 -8.47 -2.88
C ASP A 78 2.81 -8.55 -4.30
N HIS A 79 1.66 -9.23 -4.43
CA HIS A 79 0.90 -9.26 -5.68
C HIS A 79 0.46 -7.85 -6.10
N TYR A 80 -0.03 -7.02 -5.17
CA TYR A 80 -0.38 -5.63 -5.46
C TYR A 80 0.81 -4.84 -6.02
N PHE A 81 1.96 -4.86 -5.34
CA PHE A 81 3.13 -4.12 -5.82
C PHE A 81 3.64 -4.62 -7.17
N THR A 82 3.56 -5.92 -7.41
CA THR A 82 3.86 -6.52 -8.70
C THR A 82 2.93 -5.99 -9.78
N VAL A 83 1.61 -6.08 -9.58
CA VAL A 83 0.62 -5.66 -10.58
C VAL A 83 0.62 -4.16 -10.82
N ALA A 84 0.88 -3.33 -9.80
CA ALA A 84 0.78 -1.88 -9.93
C ALA A 84 2.07 -1.21 -10.44
N PHE A 85 3.23 -1.82 -10.21
CA PHE A 85 4.51 -1.15 -10.43
C PHE A 85 5.54 -1.97 -11.23
N ALA A 86 5.33 -3.28 -11.47
CA ALA A 86 6.26 -4.05 -12.30
C ALA A 86 6.23 -3.54 -13.75
N ARG A 87 7.39 -3.11 -14.26
CA ARG A 87 7.50 -2.56 -15.62
C ARG A 87 7.39 -3.69 -16.64
N ASN A 88 6.27 -3.66 -17.38
CA ASN A 88 5.88 -4.49 -18.54
C ASN A 88 5.38 -5.92 -18.23
N ASN A 89 4.23 -6.23 -18.86
CA ASN A 89 3.62 -7.56 -19.01
C ASN A 89 4.50 -8.49 -19.85
N ALA A 90 5.70 -8.87 -19.42
CA ALA A 90 6.21 -10.15 -19.90
C ALA A 90 5.44 -11.26 -19.19
N LYS A 91 5.20 -12.34 -19.94
CA LYS A 91 4.59 -13.59 -19.47
C LYS A 91 5.10 -13.94 -18.05
N PRO A 92 4.33 -14.65 -17.20
CA PRO A 92 4.80 -15.14 -15.90
C PRO A 92 5.86 -16.27 -16.00
N GLY A 93 6.79 -16.15 -16.94
CA GLY A 93 7.90 -17.05 -17.22
C GLY A 93 8.94 -16.27 -18.00
N GLY A 94 9.71 -15.43 -17.31
CA GLY A 94 10.85 -14.76 -17.91
C GLY A 94 11.23 -13.44 -17.25
N ASN A 95 11.95 -13.50 -16.12
CA ASN A 95 12.99 -12.54 -15.77
C ASN A 95 12.67 -11.02 -15.73
N ASP A 96 11.42 -10.61 -15.49
CA ASP A 96 11.03 -9.18 -15.35
C ASP A 96 11.48 -8.52 -14.05
N PHE A 97 12.06 -9.30 -13.14
CA PHE A 97 12.78 -8.85 -11.96
C PHE A 97 14.28 -9.14 -12.05
N ALA A 98 14.87 -9.27 -13.25
CA ALA A 98 16.30 -9.58 -13.42
C ALA A 98 17.27 -8.53 -12.81
N PHE A 99 16.76 -7.41 -12.27
CA PHE A 99 17.53 -6.45 -11.46
C PHE A 99 17.41 -6.68 -9.94
N LEU A 100 16.51 -7.56 -9.49
CA LEU A 100 16.55 -8.16 -8.17
C LEU A 100 17.51 -9.34 -8.25
N PRO A 101 18.64 -9.34 -7.50
CA PRO A 101 19.42 -10.56 -7.36
C PRO A 101 18.47 -11.64 -6.85
N ASP A 102 18.55 -12.84 -7.42
CA ASP A 102 17.73 -14.01 -7.11
C ASP A 102 17.47 -14.18 -5.59
N THR A 103 16.39 -13.56 -5.09
CA THR A 103 15.96 -13.68 -3.69
C THR A 103 14.97 -14.84 -3.52
N ALA A 104 15.04 -15.88 -4.36
CA ALA A 104 14.46 -17.18 -4.03
C ALA A 104 15.29 -17.93 -2.95
N SER A 105 16.41 -17.34 -2.51
CA SER A 105 17.09 -17.74 -1.29
C SER A 105 17.36 -16.50 -0.45
N GLY A 106 16.86 -16.50 0.80
CA GLY A 106 17.02 -15.40 1.74
C GLY A 106 18.48 -15.04 1.95
N ARG A 107 18.95 -14.03 1.22
CA ARG A 107 20.17 -13.27 1.51
C ARG A 107 19.89 -11.79 1.42
N ASP A 108 19.53 -11.28 2.60
CA ASP A 108 19.90 -9.97 3.11
C ASP A 108 21.17 -9.41 2.46
N SER A 109 20.96 -8.44 1.58
CA SER A 109 22.02 -7.56 1.09
C SER A 109 21.56 -6.11 1.26
N GLY A 110 21.80 -5.57 2.46
CA GLY A 110 21.82 -4.12 2.75
C GLY A 110 20.63 -3.55 3.54
N THR A 111 20.50 -3.90 4.82
CA THR A 111 20.03 -3.03 5.93
C THR A 111 18.69 -2.26 5.82
N ALA A 112 17.80 -2.60 4.90
CA ALA A 112 16.50 -1.94 4.75
C ALA A 112 15.38 -2.99 4.83
N THR A 113 14.62 -2.98 5.93
CA THR A 113 13.47 -3.89 6.09
C THR A 113 12.34 -3.43 5.16
N LEU A 114 12.17 -4.19 4.08
CA LEU A 114 11.10 -4.05 3.10
C LEU A 114 9.75 -4.54 3.70
N LEU A 115 8.63 -3.85 3.40
CA LEU A 115 7.27 -4.41 3.52
C LEU A 115 7.12 -5.77 2.81
N CYS A 116 7.53 -5.83 1.54
CA CYS A 116 7.55 -7.01 0.70
C CYS A 116 8.68 -6.91 -0.34
N PRO A 117 9.15 -8.02 -0.92
CA PRO A 117 10.18 -7.99 -1.96
C PRO A 117 9.81 -7.09 -3.15
N ALA A 118 8.54 -7.12 -3.60
CA ALA A 118 8.11 -6.42 -4.80
C ALA A 118 8.28 -4.90 -4.78
N HIS A 119 8.22 -4.19 -3.65
CA HIS A 119 8.36 -2.72 -3.65
C HIS A 119 9.81 -2.22 -3.51
N GLY A 120 10.79 -3.10 -3.28
CA GLY A 120 12.18 -2.67 -3.01
C GLY A 120 12.84 -1.90 -4.15
N PHE A 121 12.35 -2.07 -5.38
CA PHE A 121 12.84 -1.31 -6.54
C PHE A 121 12.34 0.14 -6.56
N LEU A 122 11.19 0.44 -5.95
CA LEU A 122 10.67 1.82 -5.89
C LEU A 122 11.63 2.71 -5.10
N VAL A 123 12.19 2.19 -4.01
CA VAL A 123 13.23 2.87 -3.21
C VAL A 123 14.49 3.11 -4.06
N LYS A 124 14.90 2.14 -4.88
CA LYS A 124 16.03 2.31 -5.83
C LYS A 124 15.75 3.34 -6.92
N LEU A 125 14.49 3.53 -7.31
CA LEU A 125 14.06 4.55 -8.27
C LEU A 125 13.92 5.96 -7.67
N GLY A 126 14.22 6.14 -6.38
CA GLY A 126 14.17 7.44 -5.72
C GLY A 126 12.80 7.77 -5.10
N LEU A 127 11.99 6.76 -4.76
CA LEU A 127 10.83 6.96 -3.90
C LEU A 127 11.27 7.47 -2.52
N ASP A 128 10.69 8.57 -2.07
CA ASP A 128 11.03 9.27 -0.82
C ASP A 128 9.77 9.83 -0.13
N ASP A 129 9.93 10.64 0.92
CA ASP A 129 8.81 11.22 1.66
C ASP A 129 7.93 12.11 0.79
N PHE A 130 8.51 12.86 -0.16
CA PHE A 130 7.75 13.75 -1.04
C PHE A 130 6.71 12.94 -1.84
N HIS A 131 7.12 11.80 -2.38
CA HIS A 131 6.20 10.92 -3.10
C HIS A 131 5.14 10.32 -2.18
N TYR A 132 5.51 9.96 -0.96
CA TYR A 132 4.58 9.42 0.02
C TYR A 132 3.53 10.45 0.46
N ASP A 133 3.95 11.69 0.70
CA ASP A 133 3.06 12.78 1.09
C ASP A 133 1.99 13.03 0.03
N ILE A 134 2.36 12.94 -1.26
CA ILE A 134 1.41 13.05 -2.38
C ILE A 134 0.40 11.90 -2.37
N VAL A 135 0.83 10.68 -2.05
CA VAL A 135 -0.09 9.53 -1.92
C VAL A 135 -1.08 9.77 -0.78
N ILE A 136 -0.62 10.28 0.37
CA ILE A 136 -1.49 10.61 1.51
C ILE A 136 -2.43 11.77 1.18
N GLU A 137 -1.97 12.80 0.45
CA GLU A 137 -2.78 13.90 -0.07
C GLU A 137 -3.93 13.37 -0.93
N HIS A 138 -3.64 12.46 -1.88
CA HIS A 138 -4.65 11.86 -2.74
C HIS A 138 -5.64 10.98 -1.98
N LEU A 139 -5.17 10.24 -0.97
CA LEU A 139 -6.05 9.48 -0.09
C LEU A 139 -7.01 10.43 0.66
N GLY A 140 -6.49 11.52 1.23
CA GLY A 140 -7.30 12.54 1.90
C GLY A 140 -8.34 13.16 0.97
N ALA A 141 -7.94 13.53 -0.24
CA ALA A 141 -8.85 14.07 -1.26
C ALA A 141 -9.92 13.06 -1.69
N ALA A 142 -9.60 11.77 -1.78
CA ALA A 142 -10.58 10.73 -2.09
C ALA A 142 -11.62 10.55 -0.98
N LEU A 143 -11.17 10.56 0.29
CA LEU A 143 -12.06 10.48 1.45
C LEU A 143 -12.99 11.69 1.54
N GLN A 144 -12.47 12.90 1.30
CA GLN A 144 -13.28 14.12 1.25
C GLN A 144 -14.32 14.08 0.12
N GLN A 145 -13.91 13.65 -1.08
CA GLN A 145 -14.81 13.55 -2.24
C GLN A 145 -15.96 12.57 -2.00
N LEU A 146 -15.73 11.53 -1.20
CA LEU A 146 -16.74 10.53 -0.84
C LEU A 146 -17.51 10.88 0.44
N ASN A 147 -17.30 12.08 0.99
CA ASN A 147 -17.96 12.58 2.19
C ASN A 147 -17.82 11.63 3.39
N VAL A 148 -16.62 11.05 3.54
CA VAL A 148 -16.27 10.26 4.71
C VAL A 148 -16.17 11.19 5.92
N ALA A 149 -16.77 10.79 7.05
CA ALA A 149 -16.74 11.58 8.27
C ALA A 149 -15.29 11.86 8.73
N ASP A 150 -15.03 13.07 9.21
CA ASP A 150 -13.67 13.55 9.53
C ASP A 150 -12.94 12.65 10.53
N ASP A 151 -13.65 12.11 11.51
CA ASP A 151 -13.10 11.20 12.53
C ASP A 151 -12.63 9.87 11.91
N LEU A 152 -13.39 9.33 10.96
CA LEU A 152 -13.04 8.11 10.24
C LEU A 152 -11.93 8.37 9.22
N ALA A 153 -11.99 9.50 8.51
CA ALA A 153 -10.95 9.90 7.56
C ALA A 153 -9.61 10.08 8.27
N TYR A 154 -9.59 10.74 9.43
CA TYR A 154 -8.39 10.88 10.26
C TYR A 154 -7.79 9.52 10.66
N GLN A 155 -8.63 8.56 11.06
CA GLN A 155 -8.17 7.22 11.41
C GLN A 155 -7.59 6.46 10.22
N MET A 156 -8.19 6.59 9.04
CA MET A 156 -7.70 5.97 7.82
C MET A 156 -6.36 6.55 7.37
N LEU A 157 -6.21 7.88 7.43
CA LEU A 157 -4.94 8.55 7.15
C LEU A 157 -3.86 8.15 8.16
N ALA A 158 -4.20 8.11 9.45
CA ALA A 158 -3.28 7.66 10.50
C ALA A 158 -2.87 6.18 10.34
N LEU A 159 -3.77 5.33 9.84
CA LEU A 159 -3.45 3.95 9.50
C LEU A 159 -2.52 3.88 8.29
N ALA A 160 -2.80 4.64 7.23
CA ALA A 160 -1.95 4.72 6.05
C ALA A 160 -0.53 5.16 6.44
N GLU A 161 -0.39 6.23 7.23
CA GLU A 161 0.90 6.77 7.71
C GLU A 161 1.80 5.75 8.43
N LYS A 162 1.21 4.76 9.12
CA LYS A 162 2.00 3.68 9.74
C LYS A 162 2.75 2.83 8.71
N GLY A 163 2.30 2.81 7.46
CA GLY A 163 2.95 2.12 6.34
C GLY A 163 4.18 2.84 5.77
N ARG A 164 4.36 4.14 6.07
CA ARG A 164 5.42 4.99 5.48
C ARG A 164 6.82 4.40 5.64
N ASN A 165 7.19 4.07 6.88
CA ASN A 165 8.51 3.53 7.16
C ASN A 165 8.73 2.15 6.53
N GLY A 166 7.67 1.37 6.35
CA GLY A 166 7.75 0.12 5.62
C GLY A 166 8.02 0.34 4.14
N LEU A 167 7.35 1.31 3.52
CA LEU A 167 7.44 1.58 2.07
C LEU A 167 8.77 2.19 1.69
N LEU A 168 9.28 3.08 2.54
CA LEU A 168 10.57 3.73 2.36
C LEU A 168 11.73 2.87 2.86
N ALA A 169 11.46 1.61 3.24
CA ALA A 169 12.42 0.65 3.76
C ALA A 169 13.26 1.17 4.94
N ARG A 170 12.61 1.94 5.83
CA ARG A 170 13.20 2.59 7.01
C ARG A 170 12.99 1.82 8.31
N ALA A 171 12.31 0.67 8.27
CA ALA A 171 12.08 -0.15 9.46
C ALA A 171 13.44 -0.55 10.08
N GLY A 172 13.79 0.12 11.19
CA GLY A 172 15.12 0.12 11.81
C GLY A 172 15.54 1.51 12.33
N LYS A 173 15.09 2.60 11.69
CA LYS A 173 15.24 3.96 12.21
C LYS A 173 14.08 4.25 13.16
N SER A 174 14.26 3.90 14.44
CA SER A 174 13.39 4.40 15.51
C SER A 174 13.22 5.91 15.34
N ASN A 175 11.97 6.39 15.35
CA ASN A 175 11.62 7.80 15.26
C ASN A 175 12.25 8.56 16.44
N ARG A 176 13.51 8.99 16.31
CA ARG A 176 14.11 9.98 17.21
C ARG A 176 13.59 11.35 16.79
N ILE A 177 12.36 11.63 17.19
CA ILE A 177 11.97 13.00 17.48
C ILE A 177 12.56 13.31 18.86
N GLY A 178 13.65 14.09 18.84
CA GLY A 178 14.11 14.87 19.99
C GLY A 178 13.51 16.26 19.91
#